data_AF-A0A927E4Y8-F1
#
_entry.id   AF-A0A927E4Y8-F1
#
_cell.length_a   1.000
_cell.length_b   1.000
_cell.length_c   1.000
_cell.angle_alpha   90.00
_cell.angle_beta   90.00
_cell.angle_gamma   90.00
#
_symmetry.space_group_name_H-M   'P 1'
#
loop_
_entity.id
_entity.type
_entity.pdbx_description
1 polymer ?
#
loop_
_entity_poly.entity_id
_entity_poly.type
_entity_poly.pdbx_seq_one_letter_code
_entity_poly.pdbx_strand_id
1 'polypeptide(L)' 'MTKEEKTTPTWGYHETEQPRIFDLKEGESLPKGWEDTPAAFEEDGDDKPKRRGRPPKTDISGD' A
#
# COMPACT_ATOMS: atom_id res chain seq x y z
N MET A 1 -33.27 13.99 -19.39
CA MET A 1 -32.06 14.15 -18.57
C MET A 1 -31.34 12.82 -18.57
N THR A 2 -30.37 12.66 -19.47
CA THR A 2 -29.44 11.52 -19.45
C THR A 2 -28.61 11.65 -18.19
N LYS A 3 -28.77 10.74 -17.23
CA LYS A 3 -27.86 10.65 -16.09
C LYS A 3 -26.50 10.31 -16.68
N GLU A 4 -25.60 11.27 -16.76
CA GLU A 4 -24.18 10.98 -16.93
C GLU A 4 -23.79 10.13 -15.70
N GLU A 5 -23.68 8.83 -15.91
CA GLU A 5 -23.26 7.90 -14.87
C GLU A 5 -21.81 8.25 -14.53
N LYS A 6 -21.61 8.91 -13.39
CA LYS A 6 -20.28 9.28 -12.91
C LYS A 6 -19.52 8.01 -12.57
N THR A 7 -18.46 7.73 -13.33
CA THR A 7 -17.49 6.70 -13.00
C THR A 7 -16.35 7.30 -12.17
N THR A 8 -15.80 6.48 -11.29
CA THR A 8 -14.60 6.78 -10.50
C THR A 8 -13.49 5.85 -10.97
N PRO A 9 -12.34 6.39 -11.44
CA PRO A 9 -11.20 5.57 -11.81
C PRO A 9 -10.66 4.88 -10.55
N THR A 10 -10.71 3.56 -10.55
CA THR A 10 -10.34 2.72 -9.41
C THR A 10 -9.21 1.79 -9.82
N TRP A 11 -8.12 1.75 -9.04
CA TRP A 11 -7.06 0.78 -9.25
C TRP A 11 -7.56 -0.62 -8.88
N GLY A 12 -7.35 -1.58 -9.76
CA GLY A 12 -7.54 -2.99 -9.48
C GLY A 12 -6.21 -3.72 -9.49
N TYR A 13 -6.05 -4.65 -8.55
CA TYR A 13 -4.93 -5.56 -8.43
C TYR A 13 -5.41 -7.00 -8.62
N HIS A 14 -4.68 -7.80 -9.38
CA HIS A 14 -4.99 -9.21 -9.63
C HIS A 14 -3.75 -10.06 -9.34
N GLU A 15 -3.93 -11.30 -8.92
CA GLU A 15 -2.84 -12.22 -8.58
C GLU A 15 -1.94 -12.60 -9.78
N THR A 16 -2.52 -12.67 -10.99
CA THR A 16 -1.83 -13.13 -12.21
C THR A 16 -1.78 -12.09 -13.32
N GLU A 17 -2.54 -11.01 -13.23
CA GLU A 17 -2.59 -9.95 -14.25
C GLU A 17 -1.92 -8.68 -13.72
N GLN A 18 -1.45 -7.83 -14.63
CA GLN A 18 -0.88 -6.54 -14.24
C GLN A 18 -1.97 -5.61 -13.68
N PRO A 19 -1.66 -4.81 -12.63
CA PRO A 19 -2.58 -3.81 -12.12
C PRO A 19 -3.03 -2.83 -13.21
N ARG A 20 -4.31 -2.48 -13.21
CA ARG A 20 -4.90 -1.52 -14.17
C ARG A 20 -6.02 -0.72 -13.53
N ILE A 21 -6.41 0.36 -14.19
CA ILE A 21 -7.49 1.24 -13.76
C ILE A 21 -8.81 0.78 -14.39
N PHE A 22 -9.86 0.73 -13.58
CA PHE A 22 -11.23 0.45 -13.98
C PHE A 22 -12.11 1.68 -13.73
N ASP A 23 -12.97 2.01 -14.69
CA ASP A 23 -13.98 3.06 -14.54
C ASP A 23 -15.24 2.46 -13.88
N LEU A 24 -15.29 2.49 -12.55
CA LEU A 24 -16.40 1.90 -11.78
C LEU A 24 -17.45 2.96 -11.45
N LYS A 25 -18.73 2.59 -11.48
CA LYS A 25 -19.80 3.47 -11.00
C LYS A 25 -19.75 3.60 -9.47
N GLU A 26 -20.38 4.64 -8.94
CA GLU A 26 -20.52 4.80 -7.50
C GLU A 26 -21.25 3.58 -6.88
N GLY A 27 -20.57 2.86 -6.00
CA GLY A 27 -21.08 1.63 -5.37
C GLY A 27 -20.88 0.35 -6.18
N GLU A 28 -20.27 0.43 -7.37
CA GLU A 28 -19.85 -0.75 -8.13
C GLU A 28 -18.53 -1.30 -7.56
N SER A 29 -18.37 -2.62 -7.62
CA SER A 29 -17.17 -3.31 -7.14
C SER A 29 -16.31 -3.77 -8.30
N LEU A 30 -15.02 -3.98 -8.03
CA LEU A 30 -14.12 -4.56 -9.02
C LEU A 30 -14.59 -5.94 -9.49
N PRO A 31 -14.20 -6.37 -10.71
CA PRO A 31 -14.51 -7.72 -11.21
C PRO A 31 -14.00 -8.80 -10.26
N LYS A 32 -14.65 -9.98 -10.27
CA LYS A 32 -14.24 -11.09 -9.40
C LYS A 32 -12.76 -11.44 -9.60
N GLY A 33 -12.01 -11.49 -8.49
CA GLY A 33 -10.56 -11.76 -8.48
C GLY A 33 -9.69 -10.50 -8.48
N TRP A 34 -10.30 -9.33 -8.66
CA TRP A 34 -9.63 -8.04 -8.56
C TRP A 34 -9.93 -7.40 -7.20
N GLU A 35 -8.88 -6.93 -6.55
CA GLU A 35 -8.94 -6.27 -5.25
C GLU A 35 -8.60 -4.78 -5.41
N ASP A 36 -9.21 -3.90 -4.60
CA ASP A 36 -8.92 -2.45 -4.61
C ASP A 36 -7.63 -2.09 -3.86
N THR A 37 -7.06 -3.08 -3.18
CA THR A 37 -5.77 -2.97 -2.49
C THR A 37 -4.76 -3.92 -3.12
N PRO A 38 -3.47 -3.53 -3.19
CA PRO A 38 -2.42 -4.47 -3.54
C PRO A 38 -2.41 -5.62 -2.53
N ALA A 39 -2.12 -6.83 -2.99
CA ALA A 39 -1.85 -7.95 -2.08
C ALA A 39 -0.78 -7.50 -1.09
N ALA A 40 -1.05 -7.70 0.20
CA ALA A 40 -0.04 -7.46 1.23
C ALA A 40 1.17 -8.30 0.84
N PHE A 41 2.26 -7.64 0.47
CA PHE A 41 3.53 -8.32 0.35
C PHE A 41 3.79 -8.85 1.75
N GLU A 42 3.81 -10.18 1.93
CA GLU A 42 4.37 -10.75 3.15
C GLU A 42 5.80 -10.22 3.18
N GLU A 43 6.03 -9.25 4.05
CA GLU A 43 7.36 -8.74 4.35
C GLU A 43 8.07 -9.88 5.08
N ASP A 44 8.58 -10.85 4.31
CA ASP A 44 9.54 -11.83 4.74
C ASP A 44 10.80 -11.06 5.19
N GLY A 45 10.85 -10.71 6.47
CA GLY A 45 12.10 -10.41 7.16
C GLY A 45 12.18 -9.05 7.83
N ASP A 46 11.88 -9.06 9.13
CA ASP A 46 12.82 -8.61 10.17
C ASP A 46 13.53 -7.26 9.94
N ASP A 47 12.80 -6.14 9.97
CA ASP A 47 13.37 -4.91 10.54
C ASP A 47 12.42 -4.35 11.61
N LYS A 48 12.30 -5.12 12.71
CA LYS A 48 12.17 -4.41 13.97
C LYS A 48 13.45 -3.57 14.07
N PRO A 49 13.37 -2.24 14.24
CA PRO A 49 14.55 -1.49 14.58
C PRO A 49 15.04 -2.05 15.91
N LYS A 50 16.07 -2.90 15.87
CA LYS A 50 16.81 -3.30 17.05
C LYS A 50 17.31 -1.99 17.63
N ARG A 51 16.65 -1.50 18.67
CA ARG A 51 17.13 -0.44 19.57
C ARG A 51 18.38 -0.98 20.26
N ARG A 52 19.45 -1.19 19.50
CA ARG A 52 20.78 -1.54 19.98
C ARG A 52 21.43 -0.25 20.40
N GLY A 53 21.55 -0.11 21.71
CA GLY A 53 22.56 0.73 22.32
C GLY A 53 22.18 2.20 22.41
N ARG A 54 21.87 2.60 23.64
CA ARG A 54 22.26 3.89 24.21
C ARG A 54 23.50 4.46 23.48
N PRO A 55 23.50 5.72 23.01
CA PRO A 55 24.70 6.31 22.44
C PRO A 55 25.85 6.20 23.46
N PRO A 56 27.09 5.92 23.03
CA PRO A 56 28.22 5.96 23.94
C PRO A 56 28.22 7.34 24.61
N LYS A 57 28.29 7.37 25.94
CA LYS A 57 28.52 8.63 26.66
C LYS A 57 29.83 9.18 26.13
N THR A 58 29.77 10.30 25.42
CA THR A 58 30.93 11.14 25.12
C THR A 58 31.52 11.54 26.46
N ASP A 59 32.59 10.87 26.87
CA ASP A 59 33.46 11.35 27.93
C ASP A 59 34.26 12.50 27.33
N ILE A 60 33.77 13.72 27.56
CA ILE A 60 34.51 14.93 27.25
C ILE A 60 35.47 15.15 28.42
N SER A 61 36.57 14.40 28.43
CA SER A 61 37.71 14.72 29.29
C SER A 61 38.44 15.89 28.64
N GLY A 62 38.37 17.05 29.30
CA GLY A 62 39.14 18.22 28.95
C GLY A 62 40.60 18.04 29.36
N ASP A 63 41.47 18.51 28.49
CA ASP A 63 42.82 19.00 28.79
C ASP A 63 43.00 20.31 28.00
#